data_AF-A0AAQ3N1Y2-F1
#
_entry.id   AF-A0AAQ3N1Y2-F1
#
_cell.length_a   1.000
_cell.length_b   1.000
_cell.length_c   1.000
_cell.angle_alpha   90.00
_cell.angle_beta   90.00
_cell.angle_gamma   90.00
#
_symmetry.space_group_name_H-M   'P 1'
#
loop_
_entity.id
_entity.type
_entity.pdbx_description
1 polymer ?
#
loop_
_entity_poly.entity_id
_entity_poly.type
_entity_poly.pdbx_seq_one_letter_code
_entity_poly.pdbx_strand_id
1 'polypeptide(L)'
;MVRVLRSCIQSILKLVNSVIGMAGLAMILYSAWMIRVWQREMGDLPFGHDSDDYPPPCYRNFRNLNVRLKPVFKTLDLFIVRSTGWFIYTFLGLGAVFCVVTCLGHVAAETANGCCLYLYMVFVVLLLMLEAALTVDVFVNQDWEKDFPKDPSGSFDKFKNFIRSNYEMCKWVGLFLVSVQGLSLLLAMILKALGPHQYYDSDDEYTPDRVPLLKNAPPQYVVVDPGYAHGNETWNRVSGKVN
;
A
#
# COMPACT_ATOMS: atom_id res chain seq x y z
N MET A 1 12.40 -8.41 26.14
CA MET A 1 13.24 -8.11 24.97
C MET A 1 12.47 -8.22 23.64
N VAL A 2 11.81 -9.36 23.37
CA VAL A 2 11.07 -9.59 22.10
C VAL A 2 9.97 -8.55 21.80
N ARG A 3 9.21 -8.11 22.81
CA ARG A 3 8.16 -7.07 22.62
C ARG A 3 8.74 -5.73 22.15
N VAL A 4 9.84 -5.29 22.75
CA VAL A 4 10.54 -4.03 22.40
C VAL A 4 11.09 -4.11 20.98
N LEU A 5 11.68 -5.25 20.61
CA LEU A 5 12.15 -5.49 19.24
C LEU A 5 11.00 -5.45 18.23
N ARG A 6 9.85 -6.05 18.52
CA ARG A 6 8.67 -6.02 17.67
C ARG A 6 8.14 -4.59 17.46
N SER A 7 8.00 -3.83 18.54
CA SER A 7 7.58 -2.41 18.46
C SER A 7 8.58 -1.57 17.67
N CYS A 8 9.88 -1.82 17.83
CA CYS A 8 10.93 -1.16 17.07
C CYS A 8 10.82 -1.47 15.57
N ILE A 9 10.68 -2.74 15.19
CA ILE A 9 10.51 -3.18 13.80
C ILE A 9 9.24 -2.57 13.19
N GLN A 10 8.12 -2.58 13.92
CA GLN A 10 6.86 -1.97 13.46
C GLN A 10 7.02 -0.45 13.24
N SER A 11 7.73 0.24 14.13
CA SER A 11 7.99 1.68 13.99
C SER A 11 8.87 1.98 12.78
N ILE A 12 9.96 1.23 12.57
CA ILE A 12 10.86 1.40 11.42
C ILE A 12 10.10 1.11 10.11
N LEU A 13 9.32 0.02 10.06
CA LEU A 13 8.55 -0.34 8.88
C LEU A 13 7.51 0.75 8.53
N LYS A 14 6.83 1.32 9.52
CA LYS A 14 5.93 2.47 9.32
C LYS A 14 6.67 3.72 8.84
N LEU A 15 7.85 4.00 9.39
CA LEU A 15 8.65 5.15 8.99
C LEU A 15 9.06 5.03 7.52
N VAL A 16 9.61 3.89 7.12
CA VAL A 16 10.05 3.65 5.74
C VAL A 16 8.87 3.71 4.77
N ASN A 17 7.74 3.06 5.10
CA ASN A 17 6.53 3.13 4.27
C ASN A 17 5.97 4.56 4.20
N SER A 18 6.05 5.35 5.27
CA SER A 18 5.61 6.75 5.25
C SER A 18 6.46 7.62 4.31
N VAL A 19 7.77 7.37 4.21
CA VAL A 19 8.64 8.08 3.25
C VAL A 19 8.25 7.75 1.81
N ILE A 20 7.97 6.47 1.52
CA ILE A 20 7.49 6.03 0.20
C ILE A 20 6.13 6.67 -0.12
N GLY A 21 5.22 6.74 0.85
CA GLY A 21 3.91 7.38 0.68
C GLY A 21 3.99 8.88 0.45
N MET A 22 4.89 9.57 1.14
CA MET A 22 5.17 11.00 0.91
C MET A 22 5.66 11.24 -0.52
N ALA A 23 6.57 10.40 -1.02
CA ALA A 23 7.02 10.46 -2.42
C ALA A 23 5.85 10.18 -3.39
N GLY A 24 4.99 9.21 -3.08
CA GLY A 24 3.76 8.92 -3.84
C GLY A 24 2.81 10.11 -3.91
N LEU A 25 2.54 10.77 -2.77
CA LEU A 25 1.70 11.96 -2.70
C LEU A 25 2.31 13.12 -3.50
N ALA A 26 3.63 13.33 -3.41
CA ALA A 26 4.32 14.34 -4.21
C ALA A 26 4.18 14.07 -5.71
N MET A 27 4.30 12.80 -6.15
CA MET A 27 4.06 12.41 -7.54
C MET A 27 2.62 12.66 -7.98
N ILE A 28 1.63 12.36 -7.14
CA ILE A 28 0.21 12.62 -7.44
C ILE A 28 -0.05 14.13 -7.56
N LEU A 29 0.43 14.93 -6.62
CA LEU A 29 0.28 16.40 -6.64
C LEU A 29 0.94 17.01 -7.87
N TYR A 30 2.15 16.56 -8.20
CA TYR A 30 2.85 16.99 -9.41
C TYR A 30 2.10 16.60 -10.69
N SER A 31 1.56 15.38 -10.75
CA SER A 31 0.75 14.92 -11.88
C SER A 31 -0.53 15.74 -12.03
N ALA A 32 -1.23 16.02 -10.93
CA ALA A 32 -2.42 16.88 -10.92
C ALA A 32 -2.11 18.32 -11.39
N TRP A 33 -0.94 18.85 -10.99
CA TRP A 33 -0.45 20.13 -11.48
C TRP A 33 -0.19 20.09 -12.99
N MET A 34 0.44 19.03 -13.50
CA MET A 34 0.65 18.86 -14.95
C MET A 34 -0.67 18.72 -15.73
N ILE A 35 -1.68 18.04 -15.19
CA ILE A 35 -3.02 17.99 -15.80
C ILE A 35 -3.60 19.40 -15.94
N ARG A 36 -3.52 20.21 -14.86
CA ARG A 36 -4.00 21.60 -14.86
C ARG A 36 -3.28 22.45 -15.90
N VAL A 37 -1.96 22.32 -16.01
CA VAL A 37 -1.16 23.03 -17.01
C VAL A 37 -1.55 22.57 -18.41
N TRP A 38 -1.63 21.27 -18.65
CA TRP A 38 -2.01 20.70 -19.94
C TRP A 38 -3.40 21.15 -20.40
N GLN A 39 -4.36 21.25 -19.47
CA GLN A 39 -5.70 21.77 -19.76
C GLN A 39 -5.69 23.25 -20.17
N ARG A 40 -4.82 24.08 -19.60
CA ARG A 40 -4.69 25.50 -19.98
C ARG A 40 -4.15 25.65 -21.39
N GLU A 41 -3.06 24.96 -21.69
CA GLU A 41 -2.40 25.00 -23.01
C GLU A 41 -3.31 24.48 -24.13
N MET A 42 -4.13 23.46 -23.85
CA MET A 42 -5.10 22.93 -24.83
C MET A 42 -6.36 23.80 -24.97
N GLY A 43 -6.72 24.55 -23.93
CA GLY A 43 -7.90 25.43 -23.92
C GLY A 43 -7.70 26.77 -24.63
N ASP A 44 -6.46 27.26 -24.72
CA ASP A 44 -6.10 28.52 -25.39
C ASP A 44 -5.81 28.36 -26.90
N LEU A 45 -5.92 27.15 -27.45
CA LEU A 45 -5.80 26.94 -28.90
C LEU A 45 -7.00 27.61 -29.62
N PRO A 46 -6.79 28.51 -30.61
CA PRO A 46 -7.84 29.33 -31.22
C PRO A 46 -8.75 28.57 -32.20
N PHE A 47 -8.84 27.24 -32.10
CA PHE A 47 -9.55 26.40 -33.06
C PHE A 47 -10.88 25.92 -32.47
N GLY A 48 -11.75 26.89 -32.15
CA GLY A 48 -13.15 26.66 -31.77
C GLY A 48 -14.12 26.52 -32.95
N HIS A 49 -13.62 26.30 -34.17
CA HIS A 49 -14.47 25.97 -35.32
C HIS A 49 -13.69 25.07 -36.29
N ASP A 50 -14.24 23.88 -36.52
CA ASP A 50 -13.91 22.95 -37.60
C ASP A 50 -12.44 22.48 -37.72
N SER A 51 -12.09 21.40 -37.02
CA SER A 51 -11.02 20.51 -37.51
C SER A 51 -11.05 19.14 -36.81
N ASP A 52 -11.89 18.25 -37.32
CA ASP A 52 -11.84 16.81 -37.05
C ASP A 52 -10.57 16.12 -37.63
N ASP A 53 -9.59 16.85 -38.18
CA ASP A 53 -8.54 16.27 -39.02
C ASP A 53 -7.07 16.60 -38.67
N TYR A 54 -6.80 17.42 -37.64
CA TYR A 54 -5.42 17.77 -37.28
C TYR A 54 -5.09 17.43 -35.83
N PRO A 55 -4.41 16.29 -35.59
CA PRO A 55 -3.87 16.06 -34.26
C PRO A 55 -2.72 17.04 -33.98
N PRO A 56 -2.53 17.47 -32.71
CA PRO A 56 -1.55 18.48 -32.33
C PRO A 56 -0.12 18.12 -32.77
N PRO A 57 0.79 19.10 -32.94
CA PRO A 57 2.13 18.89 -33.52
C PRO A 57 2.96 17.77 -32.87
N CYS A 58 2.79 17.55 -31.57
CA CYS A 58 3.44 16.47 -30.81
C CYS A 58 3.06 15.06 -31.32
N TYR A 59 1.88 14.92 -31.92
CA TYR A 59 1.31 13.67 -32.44
C TYR A 59 1.94 13.21 -33.76
N ARG A 60 2.49 14.15 -34.57
CA ARG A 60 3.06 13.81 -35.89
C ARG A 60 4.47 13.22 -35.79
N ASN A 61 5.27 13.64 -34.81
CA ASN A 61 6.63 13.12 -34.61
C ASN A 61 6.69 11.75 -33.91
N PHE A 62 5.71 11.39 -33.09
CA PHE A 62 5.69 10.11 -32.37
C PHE A 62 5.10 8.93 -33.18
N ARG A 63 4.30 9.21 -34.22
CA ARG A 63 3.63 8.15 -35.03
C ARG A 63 4.60 7.31 -35.87
N ASN A 64 5.80 7.82 -36.15
CA ASN A 64 6.86 7.13 -36.90
C ASN A 64 8.00 6.62 -36.01
N LEU A 65 7.84 6.70 -34.69
CA LEU A 65 8.81 6.18 -33.73
C LEU A 65 8.58 4.66 -33.64
N ASN A 66 9.22 3.94 -34.55
CA ASN A 66 9.31 2.49 -34.49
C ASN A 66 10.29 2.11 -33.37
N VAL A 67 9.96 2.48 -32.13
CA VAL A 67 10.73 2.20 -30.92
C VAL A 67 10.74 0.69 -30.77
N ARG A 68 11.85 0.07 -31.14
CA ARG A 68 11.98 -1.39 -31.19
C ARG A 68 12.46 -1.90 -29.84
N LEU A 69 11.71 -1.60 -28.76
CA LEU A 69 11.92 -2.28 -27.49
C LEU A 69 11.27 -3.67 -27.50
N LYS A 70 12.11 -4.68 -27.26
CA LYS A 70 11.76 -6.11 -27.23
C LYS A 70 11.02 -6.46 -25.91
N PRO A 71 10.42 -7.67 -25.82
CA PRO A 71 8.99 -7.95 -25.58
C PRO A 71 8.35 -7.49 -24.26
N VAL A 72 9.10 -7.08 -23.23
CA VAL A 72 8.55 -6.79 -21.89
C VAL A 72 7.70 -5.50 -21.90
N PHE A 73 8.10 -4.49 -22.66
CA PHE A 73 7.41 -3.19 -22.73
C PHE A 73 6.39 -3.06 -23.86
N LYS A 74 6.32 -4.01 -24.81
CA LYS A 74 5.50 -3.90 -26.02
C LYS A 74 4.00 -3.66 -25.76
N THR A 75 3.46 -4.22 -24.68
CA THR A 75 2.05 -4.05 -24.26
C THR A 75 1.82 -2.71 -23.57
N LEU A 76 2.81 -2.23 -22.81
CA LEU A 76 2.77 -0.92 -22.16
C LEU A 76 2.98 0.20 -23.17
N ASP A 77 3.87 0.00 -24.15
CA ASP A 77 4.14 0.90 -25.28
C ASP A 77 2.91 1.15 -26.15
N LEU A 78 2.08 0.13 -26.43
CA LEU A 78 0.86 0.33 -27.23
C LEU A 78 -0.19 1.21 -26.51
N PHE A 79 -0.11 1.29 -25.17
CA PHE A 79 -0.97 2.13 -24.33
C PHE A 79 -0.35 3.53 -24.12
N ILE A 80 0.97 3.56 -23.92
CA ILE A 80 1.80 4.75 -23.73
C ILE A 80 1.90 5.60 -25.01
N VAL A 81 2.28 5.00 -26.15
CA VAL A 81 2.44 5.70 -27.44
C VAL A 81 1.11 6.19 -28.01
N ARG A 82 -0.01 5.61 -27.59
CA ARG A 82 -1.34 5.92 -28.14
C ARG A 82 -2.04 7.09 -27.43
N SER A 83 -1.66 7.42 -26.20
CA SER A 83 -2.36 8.45 -25.42
C SER A 83 -1.54 9.73 -25.30
N THR A 84 -2.03 10.82 -25.89
CA THR A 84 -1.58 12.19 -25.58
C THR A 84 -1.72 12.40 -24.07
N GLY A 85 -0.61 12.62 -23.35
CA GLY A 85 -0.59 12.72 -21.88
C GLY A 85 -0.20 11.44 -21.13
N TRP A 86 0.28 10.39 -21.82
CA TRP A 86 0.75 9.14 -21.20
C TRP A 86 1.69 9.37 -20.02
N PHE A 87 2.65 10.30 -20.14
CA PHE A 87 3.58 10.66 -19.08
C PHE A 87 2.85 11.11 -17.80
N ILE A 88 1.79 11.91 -17.94
CA ILE A 88 1.00 12.41 -16.81
C ILE A 88 0.25 11.25 -16.13
N TYR A 89 -0.38 10.37 -16.90
CA TYR A 89 -1.12 9.22 -16.35
C TYR A 89 -0.21 8.15 -15.76
N THR A 90 0.99 7.93 -16.30
CA THR A 90 1.96 6.99 -15.72
C THR A 90 2.48 7.49 -14.38
N PHE A 91 2.80 8.79 -14.25
CA PHE A 91 3.23 9.37 -12.98
C PHE A 91 2.10 9.36 -11.94
N LEU A 92 0.88 9.66 -12.36
CA LEU A 92 -0.30 9.58 -11.48
C LEU A 92 -0.57 8.15 -11.01
N GLY A 93 -0.53 7.18 -11.93
CA GLY A 93 -0.74 5.77 -11.63
C GLY A 93 0.35 5.20 -10.72
N LEU A 94 1.62 5.49 -10.99
CA LEU A 94 2.75 5.07 -10.15
C LEU A 94 2.63 5.67 -8.72
N GLY A 95 2.25 6.95 -8.61
CA GLY A 95 1.97 7.58 -7.33
C GLY A 95 0.82 6.94 -6.56
N ALA A 96 -0.28 6.61 -7.25
CA ALA A 96 -1.41 5.91 -6.63
C ALA A 96 -1.01 4.52 -6.11
N VAL A 97 -0.21 3.77 -6.87
CA VAL A 97 0.34 2.48 -6.43
C VAL A 97 1.19 2.66 -5.16
N PHE A 98 2.08 3.65 -5.12
CA PHE A 98 2.91 3.90 -3.93
C PHE A 98 2.06 4.27 -2.70
N CYS A 99 0.97 5.02 -2.87
CA CYS A 99 0.02 5.29 -1.79
C CYS A 99 -0.66 4.01 -1.30
N VAL A 100 -1.14 3.15 -2.20
CA VAL A 100 -1.75 1.86 -1.82
C VAL A 100 -0.75 0.97 -1.08
N VAL A 101 0.48 0.83 -1.59
CA VAL A 101 1.55 0.06 -0.93
C VAL A 101 1.85 0.61 0.46
N THR A 102 1.85 1.94 0.61
CA THR A 102 2.05 2.59 1.90
C THR A 102 0.92 2.27 2.88
N CYS A 103 -0.34 2.43 2.46
CA CYS A 103 -1.50 2.08 3.29
C CYS A 103 -1.46 0.62 3.72
N LEU A 104 -1.20 -0.30 2.79
CA LEU A 104 -1.04 -1.72 3.09
C LEU A 104 0.14 -1.98 4.03
N GLY A 105 1.24 -1.23 3.90
CA GLY A 105 2.41 -1.33 4.77
C GLY A 105 2.14 -0.86 6.21
N HIS A 106 1.37 0.22 6.39
CA HIS A 106 0.93 0.67 7.71
C HIS A 106 0.00 -0.36 8.36
N VAL A 107 -0.97 -0.87 7.61
CA VAL A 107 -1.88 -1.92 8.06
C VAL A 107 -1.12 -3.21 8.35
N ALA A 108 -0.14 -3.60 7.54
CA ALA A 108 0.69 -4.77 7.76
C ALA A 108 1.59 -4.65 9.00
N ALA A 109 2.03 -3.44 9.34
CA ALA A 109 2.78 -3.19 10.56
C ALA A 109 1.91 -3.29 11.82
N GLU A 110 0.63 -2.90 11.74
CA GLU A 110 -0.30 -2.87 12.88
C GLU A 110 -1.08 -4.17 13.07
N THR A 111 -1.50 -4.78 11.96
CA THR A 111 -2.39 -5.94 12.00
C THR A 111 -1.57 -7.22 12.09
N ALA A 112 -1.96 -8.11 13.01
CA ALA A 112 -1.56 -9.50 12.96
C ALA A 112 -2.32 -10.27 11.84
N ASN A 113 -2.91 -9.56 10.87
CA ASN A 113 -3.67 -10.16 9.78
C ASN A 113 -2.70 -10.63 8.68
N GLY A 114 -2.61 -11.95 8.52
CA GLY A 114 -1.73 -12.57 7.53
C GLY A 114 -2.03 -12.14 6.09
N CYS A 115 -3.29 -11.78 5.77
CA CYS A 115 -3.70 -11.37 4.43
C CYS A 115 -3.10 -10.01 4.01
N CYS A 116 -3.25 -8.97 4.85
CA CYS A 116 -2.68 -7.63 4.56
C CYS A 116 -1.15 -7.67 4.46
N LEU A 117 -0.51 -8.46 5.33
CA LEU A 117 0.93 -8.68 5.27
C LEU A 117 1.33 -9.38 3.95
N TYR A 118 0.63 -10.43 3.53
CA TYR A 118 0.94 -11.12 2.26
C TYR A 118 0.73 -10.20 1.05
N LEU A 119 -0.38 -9.46 0.99
CA LEU A 119 -0.64 -8.50 -0.07
C LEU A 119 0.48 -7.45 -0.15
N TYR A 120 0.89 -6.88 0.99
CA TYR A 120 2.03 -5.97 1.06
C TYR A 120 3.31 -6.60 0.50
N MET A 121 3.65 -7.82 0.92
CA MET A 121 4.83 -8.54 0.43
C MET A 121 4.79 -8.78 -1.08
N VAL A 122 3.61 -9.16 -1.62
CA VAL A 122 3.41 -9.33 -3.06
C VAL A 122 3.65 -8.01 -3.78
N PHE A 123 3.08 -6.89 -3.31
CA PHE A 123 3.31 -5.60 -3.94
C PHE A 123 4.79 -5.17 -3.88
N VAL A 124 5.48 -5.36 -2.76
CA VAL A 124 6.92 -5.05 -2.65
C VAL A 124 7.75 -5.90 -3.61
N VAL A 125 7.43 -7.19 -3.76
CA VAL A 125 8.09 -8.05 -4.75
C VAL A 125 7.78 -7.60 -6.17
N LEU A 126 6.54 -7.19 -6.47
CA LEU A 126 6.20 -6.63 -7.78
C LEU A 126 6.96 -5.34 -8.08
N LEU A 127 7.19 -4.47 -7.07
CA LEU A 127 8.02 -3.28 -7.22
C LEU A 127 9.49 -3.63 -7.46
N LEU A 128 10.05 -4.61 -6.74
CA LEU A 128 11.41 -5.10 -7.00
C LEU A 128 11.56 -5.71 -8.40
N MET A 129 10.56 -6.47 -8.84
CA MET A 129 10.55 -7.04 -10.20
C MET A 129 10.43 -5.95 -11.27
N LEU A 130 9.66 -4.89 -11.02
CA LEU A 130 9.57 -3.73 -11.90
C LEU A 130 10.92 -2.99 -11.97
N GLU A 131 11.59 -2.76 -10.84
CA GLU A 131 12.92 -2.13 -10.81
C GLU A 131 13.99 -2.97 -11.50
N ALA A 132 13.97 -4.30 -11.30
CA ALA A 132 14.84 -5.23 -12.00
C ALA A 132 14.57 -5.22 -13.51
N ALA A 133 13.29 -5.22 -13.92
CA ALA A 133 12.91 -5.14 -15.32
C ALA A 133 13.39 -3.83 -15.96
N LEU A 134 13.19 -2.68 -15.30
CA LEU A 134 13.69 -1.38 -15.75
C LEU A 134 15.22 -1.36 -15.86
N THR A 135 15.91 -1.92 -14.86
CA THR A 135 17.37 -2.00 -14.86
C THR A 135 17.88 -2.85 -16.02
N VAL A 136 17.35 -4.07 -16.18
CA VAL A 136 17.73 -4.96 -17.29
C VAL A 136 17.40 -4.33 -18.64
N ASP A 137 16.26 -3.67 -18.78
CA ASP A 137 15.86 -3.01 -20.02
C ASP A 137 16.85 -1.90 -20.40
N VAL A 138 17.20 -1.03 -19.45
CA VAL A 138 18.21 0.03 -19.63
C VAL A 138 19.60 -0.53 -19.97
N PHE A 139 19.99 -1.66 -19.36
CA PHE A 139 21.31 -2.27 -19.61
C PHE A 139 21.38 -3.05 -20.93
N VAL A 140 20.32 -3.77 -21.31
CA VAL A 140 20.27 -4.59 -22.52
C VAL A 140 20.07 -3.73 -23.76
N ASN A 141 19.32 -2.64 -23.66
CA ASN A 141 19.03 -1.79 -24.79
C ASN A 141 20.11 -0.71 -24.95
N GLN A 142 21.33 -1.05 -25.39
CA GLN A 142 22.40 -0.06 -25.60
C GLN A 142 22.09 1.01 -26.65
N ASP A 143 21.12 0.77 -27.53
CA ASP A 143 20.72 1.68 -28.62
C ASP A 143 19.46 2.49 -28.32
N TRP A 144 18.91 2.43 -27.10
CA TRP A 144 17.69 3.14 -26.68
C TRP A 144 17.71 4.65 -26.99
N GLU A 145 18.90 5.27 -26.99
CA GLU A 145 19.07 6.69 -27.29
C GLU A 145 18.70 7.06 -28.73
N LYS A 146 18.81 6.12 -29.67
CA LYS A 146 18.50 6.33 -31.09
C LYS A 146 17.00 6.31 -31.38
N ASP A 147 16.21 5.81 -30.44
CA ASP A 147 14.77 5.67 -30.59
C ASP A 147 14.01 6.97 -30.25
N PHE A 148 14.67 8.01 -29.74
CA PHE A 148 14.00 9.29 -29.44
C PHE A 148 13.98 10.24 -30.66
N PRO A 149 12.87 10.95 -30.89
CA PRO A 149 12.82 12.00 -31.91
C PRO A 149 13.78 13.13 -31.53
N LYS A 150 14.36 13.80 -32.53
CA LYS A 150 15.26 14.95 -32.30
C LYS A 150 14.49 16.05 -31.57
N ASP A 151 14.92 16.34 -30.34
CA ASP A 151 14.37 17.41 -29.50
C ASP A 151 14.91 18.77 -29.98
N PRO A 152 14.07 19.66 -30.54
CA PRO A 152 14.49 20.99 -30.98
C PRO A 152 14.82 21.95 -29.82
N SER A 153 14.40 21.65 -28.58
CA SER A 153 14.68 22.51 -27.41
C SER A 153 16.11 22.34 -26.88
N GLY A 154 16.79 21.24 -27.24
CA GLY A 154 18.10 20.87 -26.71
C GLY A 154 18.13 20.62 -25.20
N SER A 155 16.96 20.59 -24.53
CA SER A 155 16.86 20.33 -23.10
C SER A 155 17.16 18.88 -22.77
N PHE A 156 16.77 17.96 -23.66
CA PHE A 156 17.05 16.54 -23.51
C PHE A 156 18.55 16.22 -23.56
N ASP A 157 19.32 16.86 -24.44
CA ASP A 157 20.77 16.69 -24.50
C ASP A 157 21.46 17.21 -23.24
N LYS A 158 20.99 18.34 -22.68
CA LYS A 158 21.48 18.84 -21.38
C LYS A 158 21.21 17.85 -20.25
N PHE A 159 20.01 17.27 -20.22
CA PHE A 159 19.63 16.26 -19.23
C PHE A 159 20.48 14.98 -19.34
N LYS A 160 20.68 14.45 -20.55
CA LYS A 160 21.56 13.29 -20.78
C LYS A 160 23.00 13.57 -20.31
N ASN A 161 23.52 14.75 -20.63
CA ASN A 161 24.85 15.15 -20.19
C ASN A 161 24.94 15.26 -18.66
N PHE A 162 23.88 15.74 -17.99
CA PHE A 162 23.80 15.76 -16.53
C PHE A 162 23.83 14.35 -15.93
N ILE A 163 23.01 13.41 -16.45
CA ILE A 163 23.02 12.01 -15.98
C ILE A 163 24.38 11.37 -16.21
N ARG A 164 24.96 11.54 -17.41
CA ARG A 164 26.28 10.98 -17.74
C ARG A 164 27.37 11.52 -16.82
N SER A 165 27.31 12.80 -16.48
CA SER A 165 28.27 13.45 -15.58
C SER A 165 28.11 13.00 -14.12
N ASN A 166 26.92 12.53 -13.73
CA ASN A 166 26.60 12.14 -12.35
C ASN A 166 26.21 10.66 -12.21
N TYR A 167 26.65 9.82 -13.15
CA TYR A 167 26.22 8.41 -13.22
C TYR A 167 26.45 7.65 -11.91
N GLU A 168 27.56 7.89 -11.22
CA GLU A 168 27.84 7.26 -9.92
C GLU A 168 26.77 7.63 -8.88
N MET A 169 26.33 8.89 -8.83
CA MET A 169 25.26 9.31 -7.92
C MET A 169 23.94 8.62 -8.30
N CYS A 170 23.60 8.56 -9.59
CA CYS A 170 22.42 7.85 -10.06
C CYS A 170 22.44 6.35 -9.69
N LYS A 171 23.61 5.70 -9.78
CA LYS A 171 23.79 4.31 -9.38
C LYS A 171 23.54 4.10 -7.89
N TRP A 172 24.09 4.98 -7.04
CA TRP A 172 23.86 4.93 -5.59
C TRP A 172 22.40 5.19 -5.22
N VAL A 173 21.73 6.10 -5.92
CA VAL A 173 20.28 6.35 -5.75
C VAL A 173 19.48 5.10 -6.11
N GLY A 174 19.77 4.46 -7.25
CA GLY A 174 19.11 3.21 -7.64
C GLY A 174 19.36 2.09 -6.63
N LEU A 175 20.61 1.91 -6.18
CA LEU A 175 20.95 0.92 -5.15
C LEU A 175 20.23 1.20 -3.83
N PHE A 176 20.11 2.47 -3.43
CA PHE A 176 19.38 2.87 -2.23
C PHE A 176 17.90 2.53 -2.33
N LEU A 177 17.24 2.79 -3.47
CA LEU A 177 15.83 2.44 -3.68
C LEU A 177 15.57 0.94 -3.53
N VAL A 178 16.36 0.11 -4.20
CA VAL A 178 16.28 -1.36 -4.10
C VAL A 178 16.55 -1.81 -2.65
N SER A 179 17.54 -1.19 -1.99
CA SER A 179 17.91 -1.52 -0.61
C SER A 179 16.80 -1.21 0.38
N VAL A 180 16.11 -0.07 0.21
CA VAL A 180 14.96 0.32 1.06
C VAL A 180 13.83 -0.69 0.91
N GLN A 181 13.47 -1.08 -0.32
CA GLN A 181 12.44 -2.10 -0.57
C GLN A 181 12.84 -3.47 -0.01
N GLY A 182 14.10 -3.87 -0.19
CA GLY A 182 14.64 -5.10 0.38
C GLY A 182 14.62 -5.11 1.91
N LEU A 183 15.00 -4.00 2.55
CA LEU A 183 14.93 -3.86 4.01
C LEU A 183 13.49 -3.92 4.51
N SER A 184 12.55 -3.26 3.83
CA SER A 184 11.12 -3.36 4.14
C SER A 184 10.60 -4.79 4.08
N LEU A 185 11.01 -5.55 3.06
CA LEU A 185 10.67 -6.97 2.91
C LEU A 185 11.25 -7.80 4.07
N LEU A 186 12.51 -7.57 4.43
CA LEU A 186 13.17 -8.26 5.55
C LEU A 186 12.49 -7.95 6.89
N LEU A 187 12.17 -6.68 7.16
CA LEU A 187 11.47 -6.27 8.38
C LEU A 187 10.08 -6.92 8.46
N ALA A 188 9.35 -6.99 7.34
CA ALA A 188 8.06 -7.67 7.28
C ALA A 188 8.18 -9.20 7.47
N MET A 189 9.25 -9.84 6.96
CA MET A 189 9.54 -11.26 7.21
C MET A 189 9.85 -11.53 8.68
N ILE A 190 10.66 -10.68 9.32
CA ILE A 190 10.98 -10.81 10.74
C ILE A 190 9.71 -10.58 11.57
N LEU A 191 8.89 -9.58 11.25
CA LEU A 191 7.61 -9.34 11.91
C LEU A 191 6.67 -10.56 11.79
N LYS A 192 6.68 -11.23 10.64
CA LYS A 192 5.95 -12.50 10.44
C LYS A 192 6.52 -13.63 11.30
N ALA A 193 7.84 -13.79 11.32
CA ALA A 193 8.53 -14.86 12.03
C ALA A 193 8.41 -14.73 13.56
N LEU A 194 8.30 -13.50 14.07
CA LEU A 194 8.07 -13.22 15.48
C LEU A 194 6.68 -13.68 15.96
N GLY A 195 5.76 -14.00 15.04
CA GLY A 195 4.42 -14.50 15.32
C GLY A 195 3.52 -13.50 16.07
N PRO A 196 2.20 -13.71 16.05
CA PRO A 196 1.34 -13.09 17.06
C PRO A 196 1.74 -13.67 18.42
N HIS A 197 2.32 -12.85 19.29
CA HIS A 197 2.50 -13.23 20.69
C HIS A 197 1.11 -13.56 21.26
N GLN A 198 0.86 -14.83 21.62
CA GLN A 198 -0.28 -15.20 22.46
C GLN A 198 -0.14 -14.44 23.78
N TYR A 199 -0.87 -13.34 23.92
CA TYR A 199 -1.17 -12.77 25.22
C TYR A 199 -2.58 -12.17 25.15
N TYR A 200 -3.56 -13.07 25.13
CA TYR A 200 -4.93 -12.82 25.55
C TYR A 200 -5.23 -13.84 26.63
N ASP A 201 -4.72 -13.56 27.83
CA ASP A 201 -5.29 -14.06 29.08
C ASP A 201 -4.71 -13.22 30.23
N SER A 202 -5.33 -12.07 30.51
CA SER A 202 -5.03 -11.20 31.66
C SER A 202 -6.01 -10.02 31.68
N ASP A 203 -7.24 -10.27 32.11
CA ASP A 203 -8.08 -9.51 33.04
C ASP A 203 -7.79 -8.02 33.33
N ASP A 204 -7.63 -7.16 32.32
CA ASP A 204 -7.69 -5.71 32.53
C ASP A 204 -8.88 -5.11 31.79
N GLU A 205 -9.97 -5.01 32.54
CA GLU A 205 -11.15 -4.20 32.32
C GLU A 205 -10.77 -2.75 31.95
N TYR A 206 -10.69 -2.45 30.65
CA TYR A 206 -10.66 -1.08 30.13
C TYR A 206 -12.00 -0.79 29.45
N THR A 207 -12.98 -0.41 30.27
CA THR A 207 -14.21 0.24 29.81
C THR A 207 -13.86 1.61 29.19
N PRO A 208 -14.20 1.89 27.91
CA PRO A 208 -14.28 3.26 27.44
C PRO A 208 -15.61 3.84 27.91
N ASP A 209 -15.53 4.71 28.91
CA ASP A 209 -16.67 5.40 29.52
C ASP A 209 -17.50 6.17 28.46
N ARG A 210 -18.68 5.65 28.14
CA ARG A 210 -19.78 6.37 27.47
C ARG A 210 -21.13 5.96 28.06
N VAL A 211 -21.49 6.67 29.13
CA VAL A 211 -22.82 7.13 29.58
C VAL A 211 -23.99 6.14 29.79
N PRO A 212 -24.84 6.40 30.82
CA PRO A 212 -25.63 5.38 31.50
C PRO A 212 -27.12 5.51 31.21
N LEU A 213 -27.76 4.52 30.57
CA LEU A 213 -29.22 4.44 30.54
C LEU A 213 -29.70 2.98 30.47
N LEU A 214 -29.99 2.41 31.65
CA LEU A 214 -31.18 1.58 31.99
C LEU A 214 -30.86 0.59 33.13
N LYS A 215 -30.48 1.11 34.30
CA LYS A 215 -30.41 0.32 35.54
C LYS A 215 -31.76 0.42 36.25
N ASN A 216 -32.68 -0.49 35.95
CA ASN A 216 -33.89 -0.75 36.75
C ASN A 216 -34.19 -2.25 36.76
N ALA A 217 -33.51 -2.99 37.63
CA ALA A 217 -34.03 -4.23 38.18
C ALA A 217 -33.67 -4.25 39.67
N PRO A 218 -34.66 -4.42 40.59
CA PRO A 218 -34.40 -4.39 42.01
C PRO A 218 -33.64 -5.65 42.45
N PRO A 219 -32.85 -5.57 43.54
CA PRO A 219 -32.11 -6.72 44.05
C PRO A 219 -33.05 -7.62 44.87
N GLN A 220 -33.11 -8.91 44.56
CA GLN A 220 -33.71 -9.88 45.49
C GLN A 220 -32.70 -10.18 46.61
N TYR A 221 -32.90 -9.53 47.75
CA TYR A 221 -32.31 -9.89 49.02
C TYR A 221 -33.28 -10.79 49.82
N VAL A 222 -32.76 -11.94 50.22
CA VAL A 222 -32.94 -12.66 51.50
C VAL A 222 -34.37 -13.00 51.95
N VAL A 223 -34.66 -14.31 52.05
CA VAL A 223 -35.25 -14.89 53.27
C VAL A 223 -34.54 -16.20 53.60
N VAL A 224 -33.66 -16.15 54.58
CA VAL A 224 -33.25 -17.30 55.40
C VAL A 224 -34.37 -17.51 56.41
N ASP A 225 -34.97 -18.70 56.44
CA ASP A 225 -35.97 -19.07 57.45
C ASP A 225 -35.38 -20.17 58.37
N PRO A 226 -35.35 -19.99 59.71
CA PRO A 226 -34.77 -20.96 60.63
C PRO A 226 -35.80 -22.01 61.03
N GLY A 227 -35.72 -23.19 60.42
CA GLY A 227 -36.56 -24.35 60.76
C GLY A 227 -36.11 -25.05 62.04
N TYR A 228 -36.83 -24.78 63.13
CA TYR A 228 -36.81 -25.49 64.41
C TYR A 228 -37.00 -27.01 64.26
N ALA A 229 -36.28 -27.76 65.09
CA ALA A 229 -36.43 -29.19 65.28
C ALA A 229 -37.74 -29.56 66.00
N HIS A 230 -38.50 -30.52 65.46
CA HIS A 230 -39.48 -31.29 66.24
C HIS A 230 -39.85 -32.62 65.56
N GLY A 231 -39.84 -33.71 66.34
CA GLY A 231 -40.75 -34.85 66.11
C GLY A 231 -40.23 -36.00 65.24
N ASN A 232 -39.45 -36.89 65.87
CA ASN A 232 -39.62 -38.35 65.71
C ASN A 232 -41.09 -38.73 65.60
N GLU A 233 -41.49 -39.62 64.66
CA GLU A 233 -42.37 -40.80 64.85
C GLU A 233 -42.38 -41.65 63.56
N THR A 234 -41.67 -42.78 63.63
CA THR A 234 -41.95 -44.03 62.90
C THR A 234 -43.44 -44.38 62.95
N TRP A 235 -44.05 -44.88 61.86
CA TRP A 235 -44.77 -46.16 61.85
C TRP A 235 -45.25 -46.54 60.45
N ASN A 236 -44.93 -47.78 60.11
CA ASN A 236 -45.19 -48.41 58.83
C ASN A 236 -46.69 -48.55 58.54
N ARG A 237 -47.03 -48.29 57.28
CA ARG A 237 -48.34 -48.56 56.69
C ARG A 237 -48.58 -50.07 56.72
N VAL A 238 -49.55 -50.44 57.55
CA VAL A 238 -50.19 -51.75 57.68
C VAL A 238 -50.52 -52.36 56.30
N SER A 239 -50.01 -53.56 56.09
CA SER A 239 -50.55 -54.65 55.27
C SER A 239 -49.94 -55.90 55.88
N GLY A 240 -50.63 -56.88 56.45
CA GLY A 240 -52.02 -57.28 56.48
C GLY A 240 -52.01 -58.80 56.56
N LYS A 241 -52.79 -59.38 57.48
CA LYS A 241 -53.16 -60.81 57.64
C LYS A 241 -52.15 -61.72 58.35
N VAL A 242 -52.53 -62.32 59.48
CA VAL A 242 -53.15 -63.66 59.61
C VAL A 242 -53.19 -64.05 61.10
N ASN A 243 -54.38 -64.46 61.54
CA ASN A 243 -54.78 -65.14 62.79
C ASN A 243 -54.79 -64.36 64.11
#